data_AF-A0A497TE11-F1
#
_entry.id   AF-A0A497TE11-F1
#
_cell.length_a   1.000
_cell.length_b   1.000
_cell.length_c   1.000
_cell.angle_alpha   90.00
_cell.angle_beta   90.00
_cell.angle_gamma   90.00
#
_symmetry.space_group_name_H-M   'P 1'
#
loop_
_entity.id
_entity.type
_entity.pdbx_description
1 polymer ?
#
loop_
_entity_poly.entity_id
_entity_poly.type
_entity_poly.pdbx_seq_one_letter_code
_entity_poly.pdbx_strand_id
1 'polypeptide(L)'
;YYDMRRPWAYLLAGFLLTSPGYPAVKEKLRDFSQKLKASQERYKAGELADQEKFCQAFEHYQNALEIWPKYAEKSRFRADWVETGLSCAVQLMQEKEWEDAIGVLKRTEKFGKVDEAEKNLRYAEEQLGKAKRLYQQGKSYLEMREWGKAREAFGRAEDIYPRLDAAELLEKIKPVAVQDLLRRADSSLKRGLYDKAEELYEEVLEWDRECEEAEAGLKRTWLAKGKSFEVRGLYGLSLVHYLKAGDRQAVERVRKKLARSLGFSVDFQISGKDGYRIEKALEGLAGRWAYAGPGGIVKLSGKVERVEVERSSQTWQRQKKYIKYYRTERNPEYDELRAEIEECWREVRAEEADIQRRKSGLTGATGGISGIMESAESASISMAEATLATKKFQCKTLETQLNMTPLTIKVPVYDWWNYVEEIVTKTAKISLKLQGKSYTITESASDRTIHNPKPGVVDPDPLELPSDSEVIGRAVRKFAERFVPDYLRKLAGKLKPRASGCEGEIESAFLGKGQPSCLPEKDRKLLERYFDEVRF
;
A
#
# COMPACT_ATOMS: atom_id res chain seq x y z
N TYR A 1 -41.28 -23.39 -7.50
CA TYR A 1 -42.27 -24.49 -7.46
C TYR A 1 -43.62 -23.90 -7.08
N TYR A 2 -44.58 -23.89 -8.02
CA TYR A 2 -45.92 -23.32 -7.85
C TYR A 2 -46.80 -24.24 -6.98
N ASP A 3 -47.29 -23.79 -5.83
CA ASP A 3 -48.30 -24.51 -5.06
C ASP A 3 -49.71 -24.03 -5.48
N MET A 4 -50.24 -24.65 -6.54
CA MET A 4 -51.60 -24.45 -7.06
C MET A 4 -52.64 -25.15 -6.16
N ARG A 5 -52.89 -24.66 -4.94
CA ARG A 5 -53.82 -25.37 -4.03
C ARG A 5 -55.28 -24.94 -4.05
N ARG A 6 -55.71 -23.91 -4.80
CA ARG A 6 -57.11 -23.42 -4.71
C ARG A 6 -57.68 -22.85 -6.03
N PRO A 7 -58.15 -23.69 -6.97
CA PRO A 7 -58.77 -23.25 -8.23
C PRO A 7 -60.02 -22.36 -8.04
N TRP A 8 -60.75 -22.56 -6.95
CA TRP A 8 -61.95 -21.81 -6.59
C TRP A 8 -61.68 -20.35 -6.22
N ALA A 9 -60.46 -20.02 -5.78
CA ALA A 9 -60.08 -18.64 -5.47
C ALA A 9 -60.02 -17.75 -6.73
N TYR A 10 -59.63 -18.31 -7.87
CA TYR A 10 -59.61 -17.62 -9.16
C TYR A 10 -61.01 -17.48 -9.77
N LEU A 11 -61.89 -18.47 -9.55
CA LEU A 11 -63.31 -18.39 -9.95
C LEU A 11 -64.09 -17.37 -9.11
N LEU A 12 -63.81 -17.28 -7.80
CA LEU A 12 -64.38 -16.23 -6.94
C LEU A 12 -63.86 -14.84 -7.32
N ALA A 13 -62.58 -14.72 -7.68
CA ALA A 13 -62.00 -13.45 -8.15
C ALA A 13 -62.62 -13.01 -9.49
N GLY A 14 -62.86 -13.94 -10.43
CA GLY A 14 -63.54 -13.67 -11.70
C GLY A 14 -64.99 -13.21 -11.52
N PHE A 15 -65.72 -13.82 -10.58
CA PHE A 15 -67.12 -13.46 -10.28
C PHE A 15 -67.26 -12.12 -9.53
N LEU A 16 -66.28 -11.77 -8.68
CA LEU A 16 -66.26 -10.49 -7.97
C LEU A 16 -65.79 -9.31 -8.85
N LEU A 17 -65.10 -9.56 -9.96
CA LEU A 17 -64.62 -8.53 -10.89
C LEU A 17 -65.69 -8.00 -11.85
N THR A 18 -66.76 -8.76 -12.10
CA THR A 18 -67.84 -8.41 -13.05
C THR A 18 -69.07 -7.79 -12.40
N SER A 19 -69.14 -7.72 -11.06
CA SER A 19 -70.32 -7.20 -10.35
C SER A 19 -70.18 -5.69 -10.01
N PRO A 20 -71.23 -4.86 -10.19
CA PRO A 20 -71.11 -3.39 -10.16
C PRO A 20 -70.93 -2.77 -8.76
N GLY A 21 -71.00 -3.57 -7.68
CA GLY A 21 -71.29 -3.06 -6.33
C GLY A 21 -70.16 -3.00 -5.30
N TYR A 22 -68.89 -3.30 -5.62
CA TYR A 22 -67.87 -3.47 -4.58
C TYR A 22 -66.55 -2.73 -4.83
N PRO A 23 -66.52 -1.38 -4.68
CA PRO A 23 -65.29 -0.59 -4.72
C PRO A 23 -64.24 -1.09 -3.69
N ALA A 24 -64.67 -1.52 -2.49
CA ALA A 24 -63.78 -2.06 -1.46
C ALA A 24 -63.10 -3.39 -1.85
N VAL A 25 -63.73 -4.22 -2.69
CA VAL A 25 -63.15 -5.48 -3.17
C VAL A 25 -62.12 -5.22 -4.28
N LYS A 26 -62.41 -4.26 -5.17
CA LYS A 26 -61.46 -3.82 -6.21
C LYS A 26 -60.20 -3.20 -5.60
N GLU A 27 -60.35 -2.43 -4.53
CA GLU A 27 -59.23 -1.83 -3.80
C GLU A 27 -58.35 -2.89 -3.10
N LYS A 28 -58.97 -3.88 -2.43
CA LYS A 28 -58.23 -5.02 -1.84
C LYS A 28 -57.49 -5.86 -2.87
N LEU A 29 -58.09 -6.10 -4.04
CA LEU A 29 -57.44 -6.82 -5.14
C LEU A 29 -56.26 -6.02 -5.73
N ARG A 30 -56.38 -4.70 -5.83
CA ARG A 30 -55.28 -3.83 -6.28
C ARG A 30 -54.12 -3.82 -5.29
N ASP A 31 -54.40 -3.68 -3.99
CA ASP A 31 -53.38 -3.75 -2.92
C ASP A 31 -52.69 -5.12 -2.90
N PHE A 32 -53.44 -6.22 -3.05
CA PHE A 32 -52.88 -7.56 -3.14
C PHE A 32 -51.95 -7.73 -4.36
N SER A 33 -52.36 -7.23 -5.53
CA SER A 33 -51.56 -7.27 -6.76
C SER A 33 -50.27 -6.46 -6.64
N GLN A 34 -50.33 -5.24 -6.09
CA GLN A 34 -49.17 -4.40 -5.81
C GLN A 34 -48.22 -5.06 -4.81
N LYS A 35 -48.76 -5.61 -3.72
CA LYS A 35 -47.99 -6.34 -2.71
C LYS A 35 -47.28 -7.56 -3.29
N LEU A 36 -47.93 -8.31 -4.20
CA LEU A 36 -47.33 -9.46 -4.87
C LEU A 36 -46.15 -9.02 -5.76
N LYS A 37 -46.34 -8.02 -6.61
CA LYS A 37 -45.28 -7.48 -7.47
C LYS A 37 -44.10 -6.95 -6.67
N ALA A 38 -44.37 -6.15 -5.63
CA ALA A 38 -43.34 -5.62 -4.75
C ALA A 38 -42.62 -6.74 -3.96
N SER A 39 -43.31 -7.83 -3.62
CA SER A 39 -42.68 -9.01 -3.01
C SER A 39 -41.73 -9.73 -3.96
N GLN A 40 -42.01 -9.77 -5.26
CA GLN A 40 -41.12 -10.35 -6.26
C GLN A 40 -39.85 -9.51 -6.40
N GLU A 41 -39.98 -8.18 -6.47
CA GLU A 41 -38.85 -7.25 -6.49
C GLU A 41 -37.97 -7.40 -5.24
N ARG A 42 -38.59 -7.44 -4.05
CA ARG A 42 -37.87 -7.66 -2.79
C ARG A 42 -37.12 -9.00 -2.77
N TYR A 43 -37.76 -10.07 -3.24
CA TYR A 43 -37.14 -11.40 -3.25
C TYR A 43 -35.92 -11.42 -4.20
N LYS A 44 -36.06 -10.85 -5.39
CA LYS A 44 -34.96 -10.69 -6.35
C LYS A 44 -33.82 -9.82 -5.78
N ALA A 45 -34.15 -8.78 -5.02
CA ALA A 45 -33.17 -7.96 -4.32
C ALA A 45 -32.34 -8.79 -3.33
N GLY A 46 -32.97 -9.67 -2.56
CA GLY A 46 -32.29 -10.61 -1.67
C GLY A 46 -31.32 -11.54 -2.42
N GLU A 47 -31.77 -12.17 -3.51
CA GLU A 47 -30.90 -13.05 -4.32
C GLU A 47 -29.69 -12.32 -4.91
N LEU A 48 -29.85 -11.06 -5.29
CA LEU A 48 -28.75 -10.23 -5.80
C LEU A 48 -27.80 -9.78 -4.67
N ALA A 49 -28.33 -9.49 -3.48
CA ALA A 49 -27.52 -9.16 -2.31
C ALA A 49 -26.68 -10.37 -1.87
N ASP A 50 -27.24 -11.58 -1.92
CA ASP A 50 -26.51 -12.84 -1.64
C ASP A 50 -25.40 -13.11 -2.68
N GLN A 51 -25.52 -12.55 -3.89
CA GLN A 51 -24.50 -12.56 -4.94
C GLN A 51 -23.52 -11.39 -4.86
N GLU A 52 -23.57 -10.59 -3.80
CA GLU A 52 -22.78 -9.37 -3.59
C GLU A 52 -23.00 -8.28 -4.66
N LYS A 53 -24.10 -8.35 -5.41
CA LYS A 53 -24.50 -7.33 -6.40
C LYS A 53 -25.32 -6.24 -5.73
N PHE A 54 -24.72 -5.56 -4.75
CA PHE A 54 -25.44 -4.70 -3.80
C PHE A 54 -26.15 -3.53 -4.46
N CYS A 55 -25.58 -2.89 -5.49
CA CYS A 55 -26.25 -1.76 -6.13
C CYS A 55 -27.47 -2.15 -6.96
N GLN A 56 -27.41 -3.28 -7.68
CA GLN A 56 -28.58 -3.84 -8.37
C GLN A 56 -29.64 -4.31 -7.36
N ALA A 57 -29.21 -4.91 -6.25
CA ALA A 57 -30.10 -5.29 -5.16
C ALA A 57 -30.80 -4.06 -4.55
N PHE A 58 -30.07 -2.96 -4.32
CA PHE A 58 -30.62 -1.73 -3.76
C PHE A 58 -31.67 -1.09 -4.69
N GLU A 59 -31.45 -1.09 -6.01
CA GLU A 59 -32.45 -0.66 -6.99
C GLU A 59 -33.72 -1.52 -6.93
N HIS A 60 -33.59 -2.85 -6.81
CA HIS A 60 -34.74 -3.74 -6.66
C HIS A 60 -35.51 -3.52 -5.34
N TYR A 61 -34.81 -3.24 -4.23
CA TYR A 61 -35.45 -2.80 -2.99
C TYR A 61 -36.20 -1.47 -3.17
N GLN A 62 -35.62 -0.51 -3.90
CA GLN A 62 -36.28 0.76 -4.22
C GLN A 62 -37.54 0.55 -5.05
N ASN A 63 -37.48 -0.26 -6.11
CA ASN A 63 -38.64 -0.60 -6.93
C ASN A 63 -39.74 -1.28 -6.09
N ALA A 64 -39.37 -2.19 -5.18
CA ALA A 64 -40.31 -2.81 -4.25
C ALA A 64 -41.03 -1.77 -3.36
N LEU A 65 -40.29 -0.78 -2.87
CA LEU A 65 -40.84 0.30 -2.04
C LEU A 65 -41.77 1.23 -2.84
N GLU A 66 -41.42 1.55 -4.09
CA GLU A 66 -42.24 2.39 -4.97
C GLU A 66 -43.56 1.69 -5.36
N ILE A 67 -43.52 0.38 -5.63
CA ILE A 67 -44.71 -0.41 -5.99
C ILE A 67 -45.64 -0.59 -4.78
N TRP A 68 -45.09 -0.81 -3.58
CA TRP A 68 -45.90 -0.98 -2.37
C TRP A 68 -45.27 -0.25 -1.17
N PRO A 69 -45.59 1.04 -0.98
CA PRO A 69 -44.99 1.90 0.06
C PRO A 69 -45.15 1.37 1.49
N LYS A 70 -46.16 0.52 1.75
CA LYS A 70 -46.37 -0.14 3.05
C LYS A 70 -45.21 -1.04 3.47
N TYR A 71 -44.28 -1.39 2.57
CA TYR A 71 -43.02 -2.05 2.94
C TYR A 71 -42.19 -1.22 3.93
N ALA A 72 -42.32 0.12 3.85
CA ALA A 72 -41.70 1.05 4.80
C ALA A 72 -42.04 0.74 6.25
N GLU A 73 -43.14 0.08 6.57
CA GLU A 73 -43.56 -0.22 7.95
C GLU A 73 -42.95 -1.53 8.48
N LYS A 74 -42.39 -2.37 7.61
CA LYS A 74 -41.84 -3.67 8.01
C LYS A 74 -40.39 -3.55 8.49
N SER A 75 -40.14 -3.86 9.76
CA SER A 75 -38.80 -3.82 10.37
C SER A 75 -37.74 -4.59 9.57
N ARG A 76 -38.05 -5.82 9.14
CA ARG A 76 -37.13 -6.63 8.33
C ARG A 76 -36.80 -5.98 6.98
N PHE A 77 -37.76 -5.33 6.33
CA PHE A 77 -37.49 -4.60 5.08
C PHE A 77 -36.53 -3.43 5.31
N ARG A 78 -36.72 -2.68 6.41
CA ARG A 78 -35.83 -1.56 6.77
C ARG A 78 -34.41 -2.03 7.03
N ALA A 79 -34.23 -3.14 7.73
CA ALA A 79 -32.92 -3.73 7.98
C ALA A 79 -32.23 -4.13 6.67
N ASP A 80 -32.90 -4.94 5.83
CA ASP A 80 -32.35 -5.39 4.54
C ASP A 80 -32.00 -4.20 3.62
N TRP A 81 -32.84 -3.15 3.61
CA TRP A 81 -32.61 -1.91 2.86
C TRP A 81 -31.34 -1.19 3.30
N VAL A 82 -31.20 -0.99 4.61
CA VAL A 82 -30.07 -0.26 5.21
C VAL A 82 -28.77 -1.01 4.97
N GLU A 83 -28.76 -2.32 5.22
CA GLU A 83 -27.57 -3.18 5.01
C GLU A 83 -27.14 -3.17 3.54
N THR A 84 -28.08 -3.45 2.62
CA THR A 84 -27.78 -3.49 1.18
C THR A 84 -27.35 -2.11 0.67
N GLY A 85 -27.97 -1.04 1.16
CA GLY A 85 -27.62 0.32 0.76
C GLY A 85 -26.27 0.78 1.28
N LEU A 86 -25.89 0.40 2.50
CA LEU A 86 -24.54 0.63 3.02
C LEU A 86 -23.49 -0.10 2.18
N SER A 87 -23.72 -1.37 1.87
CA SER A 87 -22.81 -2.16 1.03
C SER A 87 -22.68 -1.60 -0.38
N CYS A 88 -23.79 -1.18 -1.02
CA CYS A 88 -23.74 -0.52 -2.32
C CYS A 88 -22.98 0.83 -2.24
N ALA A 89 -23.24 1.64 -1.21
CA ALA A 89 -22.54 2.90 -1.04
C ALA A 89 -21.03 2.71 -0.87
N VAL A 90 -20.59 1.73 -0.07
CA VAL A 90 -19.17 1.41 0.10
C VAL A 90 -18.55 0.97 -1.22
N GLN A 91 -19.25 0.14 -2.01
CA GLN A 91 -18.78 -0.25 -3.34
C GLN A 91 -18.61 0.96 -4.26
N LEU A 92 -19.61 1.84 -4.35
CA LEU A 92 -19.54 3.06 -5.16
C LEU A 92 -18.40 3.99 -4.70
N MET A 93 -18.15 4.09 -3.40
CA MET A 93 -17.04 4.86 -2.86
C MET A 93 -15.66 4.27 -3.24
N GLN A 94 -15.54 2.94 -3.32
CA GLN A 94 -14.32 2.28 -3.81
C GLN A 94 -14.11 2.52 -5.31
N GLU A 95 -15.21 2.53 -6.07
CA GLU A 95 -15.23 2.87 -7.50
C GLU A 95 -15.07 4.39 -7.73
N LYS A 96 -14.98 5.20 -6.67
CA LYS A 96 -14.91 6.68 -6.67
C LYS A 96 -16.13 7.36 -7.29
N GLU A 97 -17.27 6.67 -7.32
CA GLU A 97 -18.55 7.19 -7.79
C GLU A 97 -19.27 7.95 -6.68
N TRP A 98 -18.68 9.08 -6.26
CA TRP A 98 -19.11 9.80 -5.06
C TRP A 98 -20.54 10.33 -5.14
N GLU A 99 -21.00 10.81 -6.30
CA GLU A 99 -22.36 11.35 -6.45
C GLU A 99 -23.42 10.25 -6.29
N ASP A 100 -23.17 9.09 -6.89
CA ASP A 100 -24.05 7.92 -6.78
C ASP A 100 -24.03 7.38 -5.33
N ALA A 101 -22.86 7.29 -4.71
CA ALA A 101 -22.70 6.88 -3.32
C ALA A 101 -23.46 7.79 -2.35
N ILE A 102 -23.33 9.11 -2.49
CA ILE A 102 -24.08 10.11 -1.70
C ILE A 102 -25.59 9.93 -1.89
N GLY A 103 -26.03 9.69 -3.13
CA GLY A 103 -27.44 9.45 -3.44
C GLY A 103 -27.99 8.19 -2.78
N VAL A 104 -27.22 7.11 -2.72
CA VAL A 104 -27.58 5.88 -1.99
C VAL A 104 -27.61 6.12 -0.49
N LEU A 105 -26.57 6.77 0.08
CA LEU A 105 -26.48 7.04 1.51
C LEU A 105 -27.64 7.91 2.02
N LYS A 106 -28.01 8.98 1.31
CA LYS A 106 -29.18 9.80 1.64
C LYS A 106 -30.49 9.01 1.61
N ARG A 107 -30.62 8.04 0.69
CA ARG A 107 -31.77 7.14 0.63
C ARG A 107 -31.77 6.12 1.78
N THR A 108 -30.61 5.67 2.25
CA THR A 108 -30.52 4.75 3.40
C THR A 108 -30.90 5.41 4.73
N GLU A 109 -30.55 6.68 4.93
CA GLU A 109 -30.91 7.44 6.15
C GLU A 109 -32.43 7.55 6.36
N LYS A 110 -33.23 7.39 5.28
CA LYS A 110 -34.70 7.46 5.31
C LYS A 110 -35.34 6.47 6.29
N PHE A 111 -34.72 5.32 6.53
CA PHE A 111 -35.26 4.27 7.39
C PHE A 111 -34.57 4.14 8.76
N GLY A 112 -33.64 5.04 9.07
CA GLY A 112 -32.98 5.16 10.36
C GLY A 112 -31.64 5.86 10.24
N LYS A 113 -31.26 6.62 11.28
CA LYS A 113 -29.89 7.10 11.41
C LYS A 113 -29.02 5.92 11.81
N VAL A 114 -28.18 5.48 10.89
CA VAL A 114 -27.10 4.55 11.20
C VAL A 114 -25.84 5.38 11.24
N ASP A 115 -25.12 5.36 12.36
CA ASP A 115 -23.90 6.13 12.56
C ASP A 115 -22.89 5.91 11.41
N GLU A 116 -22.87 4.69 10.87
CA GLU A 116 -22.06 4.31 9.71
C GLU A 116 -22.50 5.00 8.41
N ALA A 117 -23.81 5.10 8.14
CA ALA A 117 -24.32 5.80 6.96
C ALA A 117 -23.99 7.30 7.02
N GLU A 118 -24.16 7.92 8.19
CA GLU A 118 -23.85 9.35 8.37
C GLU A 118 -22.35 9.63 8.23
N LYS A 119 -21.50 8.75 8.78
CA LYS A 119 -20.04 8.83 8.63
C LYS A 119 -19.61 8.68 7.16
N ASN A 120 -20.14 7.68 6.46
CA ASN A 120 -19.82 7.44 5.05
C ASN A 120 -20.32 8.59 4.16
N LEU A 121 -21.49 9.15 4.49
CA LEU A 121 -22.05 10.29 3.78
C LEU A 121 -21.14 11.52 3.90
N ARG A 122 -20.74 11.87 5.12
CA ARG A 122 -19.81 13.00 5.35
C ARG A 122 -18.50 12.82 4.59
N TYR A 123 -17.93 11.62 4.62
CA TYR A 123 -16.70 11.33 3.90
C TYR A 123 -16.87 11.45 2.38
N ALA A 124 -17.93 10.90 1.81
CA ALA A 124 -18.21 11.00 0.38
C ALA A 124 -18.45 12.45 -0.07
N GLU A 125 -19.21 13.24 0.71
CA GLU A 125 -19.43 14.66 0.46
C GLU A 125 -18.13 15.47 0.54
N GLU A 126 -17.25 15.14 1.49
CA GLU A 126 -15.93 15.77 1.61
C GLU A 126 -15.03 15.48 0.39
N GLN A 127 -14.95 14.22 -0.05
CA GLN A 127 -14.15 13.84 -1.23
C GLN A 127 -14.67 14.53 -2.50
N LEU A 128 -15.98 14.49 -2.74
CA LEU A 128 -16.60 15.17 -3.88
C LEU A 128 -16.37 16.69 -3.82
N GLY A 129 -16.54 17.30 -2.65
CA GLY A 129 -16.30 18.73 -2.44
C GLY A 129 -14.82 19.11 -2.64
N LYS A 130 -13.89 18.23 -2.26
CA LYS A 130 -12.46 18.41 -2.53
C LYS A 130 -12.15 18.33 -4.02
N ALA A 131 -12.67 17.32 -4.73
CA ALA A 131 -12.49 17.17 -6.17
C ALA A 131 -13.04 18.39 -6.94
N LYS A 132 -14.26 18.83 -6.62
CA LYS A 132 -14.87 20.03 -7.23
C LYS A 132 -14.07 21.30 -6.97
N ARG A 133 -13.53 21.48 -5.76
CA ARG A 133 -12.65 22.63 -5.45
C ARG A 133 -11.36 22.61 -6.25
N LEU A 134 -10.69 21.46 -6.34
CA LEU A 134 -9.48 21.30 -7.16
C LEU A 134 -9.77 21.57 -8.65
N TYR A 135 -10.90 21.12 -9.15
CA TYR A 135 -11.32 21.38 -10.52
C TYR A 135 -11.56 22.88 -10.79
N GLN A 136 -12.19 23.59 -9.86
CA GLN A 136 -12.35 25.05 -9.97
C GLN A 136 -11.02 25.80 -9.84
N GLN A 137 -10.10 25.32 -9.00
CA GLN A 137 -8.73 25.85 -8.94
C GLN A 137 -7.98 25.62 -10.26
N GLY A 138 -8.15 24.46 -10.89
CA GLY A 138 -7.63 24.21 -12.23
C GLY A 138 -8.14 25.25 -13.23
N LYS A 139 -9.44 25.55 -13.21
CA LYS A 139 -10.03 26.60 -14.06
C LYS A 139 -9.47 27.99 -13.79
N SER A 140 -9.29 28.38 -12.53
CA SER A 140 -8.67 29.69 -12.23
C SER A 140 -7.21 29.76 -12.67
N TYR A 141 -6.45 28.66 -12.57
CA TYR A 141 -5.08 28.61 -13.11
C TYR A 141 -5.04 28.71 -14.64
N LEU A 142 -6.04 28.19 -15.35
CA LEU A 142 -6.17 28.40 -16.80
C LEU A 142 -6.36 29.88 -17.15
N GLU A 143 -7.22 30.59 -16.42
CA GLU A 143 -7.44 32.03 -16.60
C GLU A 143 -6.15 32.83 -16.38
N MET A 144 -5.33 32.40 -15.40
CA MET A 144 -4.03 32.99 -15.09
C MET A 144 -2.89 32.55 -16.03
N ARG A 145 -3.16 31.63 -16.98
CA ARG A 145 -2.15 31.01 -17.85
C ARG A 145 -1.01 30.32 -17.10
N GLU A 146 -1.32 29.76 -15.93
CA GLU A 146 -0.42 28.91 -15.15
C GLU A 146 -0.66 27.44 -15.53
N TRP A 147 -0.25 27.07 -16.75
CA TRP A 147 -0.58 25.80 -17.39
C TRP A 147 -0.18 24.57 -16.56
N GLY A 148 1.04 24.52 -16.02
CA GLY A 148 1.51 23.42 -15.16
C GLY A 148 0.68 23.26 -13.89
N LYS A 149 0.36 24.36 -13.20
CA LYS A 149 -0.48 24.31 -11.99
C LYS A 149 -1.92 23.92 -12.31
N ALA A 150 -2.46 24.39 -13.44
CA ALA A 150 -3.77 23.99 -13.91
C ALA A 150 -3.82 22.47 -14.14
N ARG A 151 -2.83 21.92 -14.86
CA ARG A 151 -2.72 20.49 -15.12
C ARG A 151 -2.62 19.66 -13.83
N GLU A 152 -1.78 20.08 -12.89
CA GLU A 152 -1.63 19.38 -11.61
C GLU A 152 -2.95 19.39 -10.82
N ALA A 153 -3.64 20.53 -10.76
CA ALA A 153 -4.92 20.66 -10.07
C ALA A 153 -6.02 19.79 -10.72
N PHE A 154 -6.05 19.74 -12.06
CA PHE A 154 -6.98 18.88 -12.81
C PHE A 154 -6.68 17.39 -12.61
N GLY A 155 -5.42 16.98 -12.70
CA GLY A 155 -5.02 15.59 -12.46
C GLY A 155 -5.39 15.12 -11.06
N ARG A 156 -5.13 15.95 -10.02
CA ARG A 156 -5.55 15.64 -8.64
C ARG A 156 -7.08 15.60 -8.48
N ALA A 157 -7.83 16.41 -9.22
CA ALA A 157 -9.29 16.37 -9.19
C ALA A 157 -9.83 15.08 -9.80
N GLU A 158 -9.25 14.64 -10.91
CA GLU A 158 -9.61 13.41 -11.63
C GLU A 158 -9.23 12.15 -10.84
N ASP A 159 -8.06 12.14 -10.20
CA ASP A 159 -7.64 11.07 -9.30
C ASP A 159 -8.66 10.82 -8.17
N ILE A 160 -9.35 11.87 -7.72
CA ILE A 160 -10.38 11.77 -6.69
C ILE A 160 -11.73 11.44 -7.32
N TYR A 161 -12.15 12.16 -8.36
CA TYR A 161 -13.43 11.94 -9.03
C TYR A 161 -13.27 11.95 -10.56
N PRO A 162 -13.15 10.77 -11.20
CA PRO A 162 -12.88 10.65 -12.63
C PRO A 162 -13.96 11.26 -13.54
N ARG A 163 -15.22 11.35 -13.10
CA ARG A 163 -16.34 11.92 -13.89
C ARG A 163 -16.31 13.44 -14.07
N LEU A 164 -15.26 14.14 -13.65
CA LEU A 164 -15.13 15.59 -13.85
C LEU A 164 -14.69 15.99 -15.26
N ASP A 165 -14.46 15.02 -16.15
CA ASP A 165 -14.01 15.19 -17.55
C ASP A 165 -12.77 16.11 -17.66
N ALA A 166 -11.90 16.06 -16.65
CA ALA A 166 -10.74 16.92 -16.55
C ALA A 166 -9.71 16.59 -17.64
N ALA A 167 -9.50 15.29 -17.95
CA ALA A 167 -8.65 14.86 -19.06
C ALA A 167 -9.13 15.39 -20.42
N GLU A 168 -10.44 15.35 -20.69
CA GLU A 168 -10.97 15.87 -21.97
C GLU A 168 -10.73 17.39 -22.11
N LEU A 169 -10.89 18.12 -21.00
CA LEU A 169 -10.57 19.55 -20.97
C LEU A 169 -9.08 19.82 -21.21
N LEU A 170 -8.20 19.02 -20.60
CA LEU A 170 -6.75 19.12 -20.77
C LEU A 170 -6.34 18.85 -22.22
N GLU A 171 -6.91 17.84 -22.88
CA GLU A 171 -6.67 17.55 -24.30
C GLU A 171 -7.09 18.72 -25.20
N LYS A 172 -8.24 19.36 -24.92
CA LYS A 172 -8.69 20.54 -25.67
C LYS A 172 -7.75 21.74 -25.50
N ILE A 173 -7.15 21.90 -24.33
CA ILE A 173 -6.30 23.06 -23.99
C ILE A 173 -4.84 22.84 -24.39
N LYS A 174 -4.38 21.58 -24.46
CA LYS A 174 -3.02 21.19 -24.83
C LYS A 174 -2.43 22.02 -25.98
N PRO A 175 -3.05 22.17 -27.16
CA PRO A 175 -2.45 22.93 -28.26
C PRO A 175 -2.22 24.41 -27.91
N VAL A 176 -3.14 25.04 -27.16
CA VAL A 176 -3.03 26.44 -26.75
C VAL A 176 -1.93 26.61 -25.68
N ALA A 177 -1.88 25.70 -24.71
CA ALA A 177 -0.88 25.70 -23.65
C ALA A 177 0.54 25.53 -24.22
N VAL A 178 0.73 24.51 -25.08
CA VAL A 178 2.02 24.24 -25.75
C VAL A 178 2.50 25.47 -26.53
N GLN A 179 1.62 26.08 -27.33
CA GLN A 179 1.99 27.25 -28.13
C GLN A 179 2.37 28.47 -27.26
N ASP A 180 1.63 28.75 -26.18
CA ASP A 180 1.95 29.86 -25.28
C ASP A 180 3.25 29.63 -24.52
N LEU A 181 3.48 28.41 -24.02
CA LEU A 181 4.70 28.01 -23.33
C LEU A 181 5.92 28.09 -24.23
N LEU A 182 5.86 27.55 -25.46
CA LEU A 182 6.93 27.66 -26.46
C LEU A 182 7.32 29.11 -26.72
N ARG A 183 6.32 29.98 -26.94
CA ARG A 183 6.55 31.42 -27.14
C ARG A 183 7.24 32.08 -25.94
N ARG A 184 6.85 31.71 -24.70
CA ARG A 184 7.46 32.23 -23.47
C ARG A 184 8.88 31.68 -23.27
N ALA A 185 9.12 30.42 -23.60
CA ALA A 185 10.42 29.77 -23.54
C ALA A 185 11.41 30.44 -24.53
N ASP A 186 11.00 30.62 -25.79
CA ASP A 186 11.76 31.32 -26.82
C ASP A 186 12.10 32.76 -26.42
N SER A 187 11.13 33.48 -25.83
CA SER A 187 11.35 34.84 -25.32
C SER A 187 12.37 34.87 -24.18
N SER A 188 12.29 33.90 -23.26
CA SER A 188 13.22 33.78 -22.13
C SER A 188 14.63 33.43 -22.60
N LEU A 189 14.75 32.54 -23.59
CA LEU A 189 16.00 32.19 -24.24
C LEU A 189 16.66 33.41 -24.91
N LYS A 190 15.89 34.21 -25.65
CA LYS A 190 16.38 35.45 -26.29
C LYS A 190 16.85 36.49 -25.27
N ARG A 191 16.24 36.52 -24.07
CA ARG A 191 16.64 37.41 -22.96
C ARG A 191 17.81 36.88 -22.14
N GLY A 192 18.34 35.68 -22.46
CA GLY A 192 19.42 35.05 -21.70
C GLY A 192 19.00 34.48 -20.34
N LEU A 193 17.69 34.36 -20.09
CA LEU A 193 17.14 33.76 -18.88
C LEU A 193 17.07 32.24 -19.07
N TYR A 194 18.24 31.59 -19.09
CA TYR A 194 18.35 30.21 -19.53
C TYR A 194 17.69 29.20 -18.60
N ASP A 195 17.73 29.41 -17.27
CA ASP A 195 17.05 28.53 -16.31
C ASP A 195 15.55 28.51 -16.55
N LYS A 196 14.96 29.71 -16.69
CA LYS A 196 13.54 29.88 -16.99
C LYS A 196 13.15 29.32 -18.37
N ALA A 197 14.04 29.42 -19.36
CA ALA A 197 13.80 28.85 -20.67
C ALA A 197 13.79 27.31 -20.62
N GLU A 198 14.72 26.70 -19.87
CA GLU A 198 14.79 25.25 -19.64
C GLU A 198 13.51 24.75 -18.97
N GLU A 199 13.11 25.35 -17.85
CA GLU A 199 11.86 25.01 -17.13
C GLU A 199 10.63 25.06 -18.05
N LEU A 200 10.52 26.10 -18.89
CA LEU A 200 9.37 26.26 -19.79
C LEU A 200 9.37 25.24 -20.94
N TYR A 201 10.53 24.86 -21.49
CA TYR A 201 10.59 23.81 -22.51
C TYR A 201 10.34 22.42 -21.91
N GLU A 202 10.80 22.15 -20.68
CA GLU A 202 10.47 20.93 -19.96
C GLU A 202 8.97 20.84 -19.69
N GLU A 203 8.33 21.94 -19.25
CA GLU A 203 6.87 22.00 -19.10
C GLU A 203 6.15 21.66 -20.41
N VAL A 204 6.62 22.16 -21.56
CA VAL A 204 6.06 21.77 -22.88
C VAL A 204 6.19 20.27 -23.12
N LEU A 205 7.33 19.66 -22.82
CA LEU A 205 7.55 18.22 -23.00
C LEU A 205 6.72 17.37 -22.04
N GLU A 206 6.33 17.91 -20.89
CA GLU A 206 5.36 17.23 -20.03
C GLU A 206 3.96 17.20 -20.67
N TRP A 207 3.56 18.27 -21.37
CA TRP A 207 2.29 18.34 -22.10
C TRP A 207 2.32 17.53 -23.40
N ASP A 208 3.44 17.57 -24.10
CA ASP A 208 3.64 16.90 -25.37
C ASP A 208 5.06 16.35 -25.50
N ARG A 209 5.23 15.08 -25.14
CA ARG A 209 6.53 14.41 -25.06
C ARG A 209 7.27 14.37 -26.40
N GLU A 210 6.53 14.39 -27.51
CA GLU A 210 7.07 14.31 -28.87
C GLU A 210 7.18 15.69 -29.54
N CYS A 211 7.06 16.78 -28.77
CA CYS A 211 7.19 18.14 -29.32
C CYS A 211 8.64 18.42 -29.76
N GLU A 212 8.90 18.25 -31.06
CA GLU A 212 10.22 18.49 -31.66
C GLU A 212 10.72 19.93 -31.45
N GLU A 213 9.81 20.92 -31.47
CA GLU A 213 10.13 22.33 -31.23
C GLU A 213 10.66 22.55 -29.82
N ALA A 214 10.06 21.91 -28.82
CA ALA A 214 10.51 22.00 -27.43
C ALA A 214 11.85 21.31 -27.23
N GLU A 215 12.05 20.11 -27.80
CA GLU A 215 13.36 19.45 -27.74
C GLU A 215 14.47 20.28 -28.41
N ALA A 216 14.18 20.86 -29.58
CA ALA A 216 15.11 21.72 -30.28
C ALA A 216 15.41 22.99 -29.48
N GLY A 217 14.39 23.59 -28.86
CA GLY A 217 14.50 24.74 -27.97
C GLY A 217 15.33 24.45 -26.72
N LEU A 218 15.13 23.29 -26.10
CA LEU A 218 15.87 22.81 -24.94
C LEU A 218 17.36 22.60 -25.29
N LYS A 219 17.64 21.94 -26.42
CA LYS A 219 19.01 21.81 -26.96
C LYS A 219 19.66 23.17 -27.19
N ARG A 220 18.96 24.13 -27.80
CA ARG A 220 19.46 25.51 -27.99
C ARG A 220 19.74 26.21 -26.65
N THR A 221 18.88 25.99 -25.65
CA THR A 221 19.03 26.54 -24.30
C THR A 221 20.27 25.98 -23.61
N TRP A 222 20.47 24.66 -23.64
CA TRP A 222 21.67 24.02 -23.12
C TRP A 222 22.95 24.48 -23.85
N LEU A 223 22.92 24.62 -25.17
CA LEU A 223 24.05 25.20 -25.92
C LEU A 223 24.36 26.63 -25.46
N ALA A 224 23.34 27.45 -25.24
CA ALA A 224 23.51 28.84 -24.78
C ALA A 224 24.04 28.91 -23.34
N LYS A 225 23.53 28.08 -22.42
CA LYS A 225 24.08 27.91 -21.07
C LYS A 225 25.54 27.47 -21.13
N GLY A 226 25.82 26.42 -21.91
CA GLY A 226 27.17 25.88 -22.11
C GLY A 226 28.15 26.96 -22.54
N LYS A 227 27.78 27.79 -23.54
CA LYS A 227 28.56 28.94 -24.00
C LYS A 227 28.73 30.00 -22.92
N SER A 228 27.68 30.34 -22.19
CA SER A 228 27.74 31.35 -21.11
C SER A 228 28.71 30.93 -20.00
N PHE A 229 28.65 29.67 -19.56
CA PHE A 229 29.59 29.10 -18.59
C PHE A 229 31.01 29.02 -19.15
N GLU A 230 31.17 28.67 -20.43
CA GLU A 230 32.47 28.64 -21.10
C GLU A 230 33.15 30.02 -21.09
N VAL A 231 32.41 31.08 -21.39
CA VAL A 231 32.89 32.48 -21.38
C VAL A 231 33.30 32.90 -19.97
N ARG A 232 32.58 32.43 -18.94
CA ARG A 232 32.90 32.68 -17.52
C ARG A 232 34.05 31.80 -16.99
N GLY A 233 34.62 30.92 -17.81
CA GLY A 233 35.68 29.99 -17.40
C GLY A 233 35.20 28.79 -16.58
N LEU A 234 33.88 28.59 -16.48
CA LEU A 234 33.25 27.48 -15.75
C LEU A 234 33.13 26.24 -16.64
N TYR A 235 34.28 25.72 -17.08
CA TYR A 235 34.35 24.67 -18.10
C TYR A 235 33.69 23.35 -17.71
N GLY A 236 33.62 23.01 -16.41
CA GLY A 236 32.90 21.82 -15.92
C GLY A 236 31.39 21.91 -16.16
N LEU A 237 30.76 23.02 -15.76
CA LEU A 237 29.34 23.28 -16.00
C LEU A 237 29.03 23.41 -17.49
N SER A 238 29.93 24.06 -18.23
CA SER A 238 29.85 24.16 -19.69
C SER A 238 29.82 22.78 -20.36
N LEU A 239 30.68 21.86 -19.92
CA LEU A 239 30.75 20.48 -20.43
C LEU A 239 29.44 19.72 -20.22
N VAL A 240 28.83 19.83 -19.03
CA VAL A 240 27.55 19.18 -18.72
C VAL A 240 26.45 19.65 -19.68
N HIS A 241 26.33 20.95 -19.91
CA HIS A 241 25.32 21.47 -20.81
C HIS A 241 25.58 21.12 -22.28
N TYR A 242 26.84 21.06 -22.73
CA TYR A 242 27.15 20.58 -24.08
C TYR A 242 26.91 19.08 -24.26
N LEU A 243 27.07 18.27 -23.21
CA LEU A 243 26.70 16.85 -23.21
C LEU A 243 25.18 16.68 -23.33
N LYS A 244 24.39 17.41 -22.52
CA LYS A 244 22.92 17.43 -22.63
C LYS A 244 22.45 17.83 -24.02
N ALA A 245 23.08 18.84 -24.61
CA ALA A 245 22.82 19.27 -25.99
C ALA A 245 23.27 18.28 -27.08
N GLY A 246 24.07 17.26 -26.74
CA GLY A 246 24.63 16.31 -27.70
C GLY A 246 25.72 16.89 -28.62
N ASP A 247 26.25 18.08 -28.34
CA ASP A 247 27.26 18.74 -29.17
C ASP A 247 28.67 18.20 -28.89
N ARG A 248 29.01 17.10 -29.58
CA ARG A 248 30.32 16.43 -29.46
C ARG A 248 31.50 17.34 -29.78
N GLN A 249 31.33 18.32 -30.70
CA GLN A 249 32.42 19.22 -31.06
C GLN A 249 32.67 20.26 -29.96
N ALA A 250 31.60 20.82 -29.37
CA ALA A 250 31.72 21.70 -28.21
C ALA A 250 32.26 20.97 -26.99
N VAL A 251 31.80 19.74 -26.73
CA VAL A 251 32.34 18.88 -25.66
C VAL A 251 33.84 18.69 -25.82
N GLU A 252 34.34 18.31 -27.00
CA GLU A 252 35.77 18.09 -27.22
C GLU A 252 36.58 19.39 -27.12
N ARG A 253 36.03 20.51 -27.60
CA ARG A 253 36.65 21.83 -27.50
C ARG A 253 36.79 22.27 -26.03
N VAL A 254 35.69 22.19 -25.27
CA VAL A 254 35.67 22.58 -23.85
C VAL A 254 36.50 21.63 -23.01
N ARG A 255 36.49 20.33 -23.33
CA ARG A 255 37.40 19.34 -22.74
C ARG A 255 38.86 19.69 -22.97
N LYS A 256 39.26 20.15 -24.18
CA LYS A 256 40.62 20.65 -24.43
C LYS A 256 40.93 21.93 -23.67
N LYS A 257 39.97 22.86 -23.55
CA LYS A 257 40.12 24.09 -22.76
C LYS A 257 40.26 23.79 -21.26
N LEU A 258 39.42 22.90 -20.74
CA LEU A 258 39.49 22.37 -19.38
C LEU A 258 40.81 21.64 -19.13
N ALA A 259 41.23 20.79 -20.07
CA ALA A 259 42.52 20.10 -20.00
C ALA A 259 43.71 21.07 -19.97
N ARG A 260 43.63 22.18 -20.73
CA ARG A 260 44.64 23.25 -20.71
C ARG A 260 44.60 24.09 -19.44
N SER A 261 43.41 24.38 -18.90
CA SER A 261 43.26 25.16 -17.66
C SER A 261 43.68 24.36 -16.44
N LEU A 262 43.46 23.04 -16.46
CA LEU A 262 43.87 22.12 -15.40
C LEU A 262 45.33 21.70 -15.55
N GLY A 263 45.82 21.47 -16.77
CA GLY A 263 47.19 21.04 -17.09
C GLY A 263 47.36 19.53 -17.36
N PHE A 264 46.27 18.76 -17.54
CA PHE A 264 46.28 17.32 -17.92
C PHE A 264 45.24 16.99 -19.00
N SER A 265 45.44 15.89 -19.74
CA SER A 265 44.36 15.29 -20.54
C SER A 265 43.32 14.64 -19.62
N VAL A 266 42.07 15.08 -19.73
CA VAL A 266 40.91 14.39 -19.17
C VAL A 266 40.42 13.43 -20.26
N ASP A 267 40.48 12.12 -20.03
CA ASP A 267 39.97 11.12 -20.97
C ASP A 267 38.66 10.50 -20.47
N PHE A 268 37.54 10.84 -21.12
CA PHE A 268 36.26 10.16 -20.92
C PHE A 268 36.03 9.20 -22.09
N GLN A 269 36.03 7.90 -21.81
CA GLN A 269 35.52 6.89 -22.73
C GLN A 269 34.03 6.72 -22.44
N ILE A 270 33.17 7.45 -23.17
CA ILE A 270 31.72 7.25 -23.12
C ILE A 270 31.39 6.15 -24.14
N SER A 271 31.43 4.89 -23.67
CA SER A 271 30.93 3.75 -24.43
C SER A 271 29.74 3.16 -23.70
N GLY A 272 28.54 3.32 -24.26
CA GLY A 272 27.32 2.65 -23.78
C GLY A 272 26.07 3.51 -23.96
N LYS A 273 24.93 2.85 -24.17
CA LYS A 273 23.59 3.47 -24.27
C LYS A 273 23.08 4.08 -22.95
N ASP A 274 23.87 4.03 -21.87
CA ASP A 274 23.49 4.48 -20.53
C ASP A 274 24.09 5.86 -20.17
N GLY A 275 23.83 6.87 -21.01
CA GLY A 275 24.26 8.26 -20.76
C GLY A 275 23.78 8.82 -19.41
N TYR A 276 22.64 8.34 -18.92
CA TYR A 276 21.98 8.78 -17.68
C TYR A 276 22.72 8.39 -16.39
N ARG A 277 23.49 7.29 -16.39
CA ARG A 277 24.25 6.84 -15.20
C ARG A 277 25.55 7.62 -14.98
N ILE A 278 26.10 8.16 -16.05
CA ILE A 278 27.30 9.03 -16.02
C ILE A 278 26.91 10.45 -15.58
N GLU A 279 25.67 10.87 -15.87
CA GLU A 279 25.09 12.17 -15.54
C GLU A 279 25.07 12.44 -14.02
N LYS A 280 24.56 11.49 -13.20
CA LYS A 280 24.55 11.63 -11.73
C LYS A 280 25.93 11.57 -11.08
N ALA A 281 26.85 10.80 -11.66
CA ALA A 281 28.24 10.74 -11.20
C ALA A 281 28.98 12.04 -11.50
N LEU A 282 28.70 12.66 -12.65
CA LEU A 282 29.28 13.94 -13.07
C LEU A 282 28.66 15.14 -12.34
N GLU A 283 27.38 15.12 -11.97
CA GLU A 283 26.77 16.18 -11.14
C GLU A 283 27.37 16.22 -9.73
N GLY A 284 27.59 15.05 -9.12
CA GLY A 284 28.25 14.94 -7.81
C GLY A 284 29.73 15.37 -7.84
N LEU A 285 30.40 15.22 -8.98
CA LEU A 285 31.76 15.69 -9.21
C LEU A 285 31.79 17.20 -9.57
N ALA A 286 30.90 17.68 -10.45
CA ALA A 286 30.85 19.06 -10.92
C ALA A 286 30.60 20.08 -9.78
N GLY A 287 29.82 19.70 -8.77
CA GLY A 287 29.63 20.50 -7.55
C GLY A 287 30.93 20.72 -6.74
N ARG A 288 31.94 19.86 -6.90
CA ARG A 288 33.25 19.94 -6.20
C ARG A 288 34.35 20.62 -7.02
N TRP A 289 34.15 20.82 -8.33
CA TRP A 289 35.18 21.29 -9.27
C TRP A 289 35.12 22.80 -9.55
N ALA A 290 34.29 23.55 -8.82
CA ALA A 290 34.02 24.97 -9.05
C ALA A 290 35.22 25.91 -8.79
N TYR A 291 36.35 25.42 -8.27
CA TYR A 291 37.54 26.23 -8.01
C TYR A 291 38.82 25.40 -8.19
N ALA A 292 39.43 25.46 -9.38
CA ALA A 292 40.82 25.04 -9.56
C ALA A 292 41.48 25.91 -10.63
N GLY A 293 42.29 26.87 -10.17
CA GLY A 293 43.19 27.68 -10.99
C GLY A 293 44.46 26.91 -11.41
N PRO A 294 45.33 27.53 -12.22
CA PRO A 294 46.36 26.83 -12.97
C PRO A 294 47.57 26.48 -12.10
N GLY A 295 47.96 25.19 -12.06
CA GLY A 295 49.28 24.82 -11.53
C GLY A 295 49.52 23.36 -11.15
N GLY A 296 49.72 22.48 -12.14
CA GLY A 296 50.66 21.34 -12.02
C GLY A 296 50.05 19.97 -11.63
N ILE A 297 50.33 18.94 -12.44
CA ILE A 297 49.76 17.58 -12.31
C ILE A 297 50.83 16.50 -12.37
N VAL A 298 50.61 15.41 -11.63
CA VAL A 298 51.18 14.07 -11.90
C VAL A 298 50.08 12.98 -11.84
N LYS A 299 49.98 12.15 -12.90
CA LYS A 299 48.97 11.06 -13.08
C LYS A 299 49.35 9.75 -12.37
N LEU A 300 48.35 9.07 -11.78
CA LEU A 300 48.39 7.64 -11.43
C LEU A 300 47.62 6.84 -12.49
N SER A 301 48.24 5.84 -13.12
CA SER A 301 47.59 4.91 -14.05
C SER A 301 47.66 3.47 -13.52
N GLY A 302 46.52 2.80 -13.44
CA GLY A 302 46.38 1.40 -13.02
C GLY A 302 45.30 0.68 -13.81
N LYS A 303 45.51 -0.61 -14.10
CA LYS A 303 44.53 -1.46 -14.80
C LYS A 303 43.80 -2.33 -13.77
N VAL A 304 42.48 -2.23 -13.71
CA VAL A 304 41.65 -3.16 -12.93
C VAL A 304 41.72 -4.52 -13.61
N GLU A 305 42.25 -5.53 -12.92
CA GLU A 305 42.40 -6.87 -13.51
C GLU A 305 41.17 -7.73 -13.25
N ARG A 306 40.60 -7.68 -12.04
CA ARG A 306 39.46 -8.52 -11.68
C ARG A 306 38.69 -7.93 -10.50
N VAL A 307 37.36 -7.98 -10.57
CA VAL A 307 36.47 -7.68 -9.44
C VAL A 307 35.69 -8.95 -9.12
N GLU A 308 35.79 -9.42 -7.89
CA GLU A 308 35.06 -10.57 -7.37
C GLU A 308 34.13 -10.10 -6.27
N VAL A 309 32.90 -10.61 -6.24
CA VAL A 309 31.97 -10.35 -5.15
C VAL A 309 31.49 -11.69 -4.61
N GLU A 310 31.69 -11.89 -3.32
CA GLU A 310 31.36 -13.14 -2.62
C GLU A 310 30.35 -12.88 -1.51
N ARG A 311 29.45 -13.84 -1.27
CA ARG A 311 28.44 -13.79 -0.23
C ARG A 311 28.62 -14.97 0.72
N SER A 312 28.65 -14.73 2.02
CA SER A 312 28.85 -15.73 3.07
C SER A 312 27.87 -15.53 4.23
N SER A 313 27.66 -16.53 5.09
CA SER A 313 26.68 -16.46 6.18
C SER A 313 27.16 -17.16 7.46
N GLN A 314 26.81 -16.63 8.64
CA GLN A 314 27.23 -17.13 9.97
C GLN A 314 26.10 -17.10 11.00
N THR A 315 26.01 -18.07 11.92
CA THR A 315 24.89 -18.24 12.87
C THR A 315 25.29 -18.29 14.36
N TRP A 316 24.47 -17.70 15.25
CA TRP A 316 24.69 -17.49 16.70
C TRP A 316 23.46 -17.79 17.56
N GLN A 317 23.54 -18.01 18.89
CA GLN A 317 22.36 -18.31 19.75
C GLN A 317 22.16 -17.28 20.91
N ARG A 318 20.91 -16.91 21.26
CA ARG A 318 20.45 -15.81 22.17
C ARG A 318 19.10 -16.08 22.89
N GLN A 319 18.56 -15.20 23.77
CA GLN A 319 17.29 -15.42 24.56
C GLN A 319 16.38 -14.16 24.84
N LYS A 320 15.02 -14.28 24.97
CA LYS A 320 13.96 -13.23 25.19
C LYS A 320 12.61 -13.76 25.81
N LYS A 321 11.76 -12.97 26.53
CA LYS A 321 10.55 -13.44 27.30
C LYS A 321 9.19 -13.46 26.53
N TYR A 322 8.25 -14.38 26.85
CA TYR A 322 6.96 -14.65 26.15
C TYR A 322 5.81 -15.37 26.90
N ILE A 323 4.57 -15.45 26.36
CA ILE A 323 3.45 -16.26 26.90
C ILE A 323 3.73 -17.75 26.61
N LYS A 324 3.91 -18.56 27.66
CA LYS A 324 4.27 -19.98 27.63
C LYS A 324 3.09 -20.90 27.28
N TYR A 325 1.97 -20.83 28.01
CA TYR A 325 0.79 -21.68 27.76
C TYR A 325 -0.45 -21.18 28.50
N TYR A 326 -1.60 -21.80 28.24
CA TYR A 326 -2.85 -21.50 28.94
C TYR A 326 -3.21 -22.64 29.91
N ARG A 327 -3.39 -22.32 31.19
CA ARG A 327 -3.79 -23.22 32.27
C ARG A 327 -5.29 -23.52 32.19
N THR A 328 -5.64 -24.79 32.36
CA THR A 328 -7.03 -25.25 32.35
C THR A 328 -7.67 -25.13 33.74
N GLU A 329 -8.86 -24.56 33.80
CA GLU A 329 -9.64 -24.36 35.01
C GLU A 329 -11.07 -24.89 34.80
N ARG A 330 -11.75 -25.26 35.89
CA ARG A 330 -13.08 -25.90 35.81
C ARG A 330 -14.09 -24.92 35.20
N ASN A 331 -14.89 -25.41 34.26
CA ASN A 331 -15.90 -24.64 33.57
C ASN A 331 -17.16 -24.66 34.44
N PRO A 332 -17.50 -23.54 35.10
CA PRO A 332 -18.63 -23.52 36.01
C PRO A 332 -19.96 -23.91 35.33
N GLU A 333 -20.15 -23.57 34.05
CA GLU A 333 -21.40 -23.80 33.31
C GLU A 333 -21.73 -25.30 33.08
N TYR A 334 -20.71 -26.17 33.06
CA TYR A 334 -20.93 -27.61 32.90
C TYR A 334 -21.54 -28.24 34.14
N ASP A 335 -21.08 -27.81 35.31
CA ASP A 335 -21.54 -28.36 36.57
C ASP A 335 -23.02 -28.02 36.80
N GLU A 336 -23.47 -26.86 36.33
CA GLU A 336 -24.86 -26.41 36.41
C GLU A 336 -25.80 -27.26 35.53
N LEU A 337 -25.48 -27.45 34.25
CA LEU A 337 -26.28 -28.28 33.33
C LEU A 337 -26.43 -29.73 33.79
N ARG A 338 -25.41 -30.28 34.47
CA ARG A 338 -25.44 -31.67 34.94
C ARG A 338 -26.46 -31.88 36.04
N ALA A 339 -26.61 -30.89 36.93
CA ALA A 339 -27.59 -30.94 37.99
C ALA A 339 -29.03 -31.00 37.44
N GLU A 340 -29.32 -30.25 36.37
CA GLU A 340 -30.67 -30.17 35.77
C GLU A 340 -31.14 -31.50 35.14
N ILE A 341 -30.24 -32.28 34.54
CA ILE A 341 -30.58 -33.57 33.91
C ILE A 341 -30.95 -34.64 34.94
N GLU A 342 -30.21 -34.70 36.05
CA GLU A 342 -30.47 -35.70 37.10
C GLU A 342 -31.88 -35.53 37.69
N GLU A 343 -32.38 -34.30 37.74
CA GLU A 343 -33.74 -34.00 38.14
C GLU A 343 -34.77 -34.54 37.11
N CYS A 344 -34.56 -34.29 35.81
CA CYS A 344 -35.46 -34.73 34.74
C CYS A 344 -35.73 -36.26 34.75
N TRP A 345 -34.70 -37.09 34.89
CA TRP A 345 -34.86 -38.55 34.88
C TRP A 345 -35.45 -39.14 36.16
N ARG A 346 -35.41 -38.39 37.26
CA ARG A 346 -36.08 -38.79 38.50
C ARG A 346 -37.59 -38.83 38.29
N GLU A 347 -38.13 -37.83 37.59
CA GLU A 347 -39.57 -37.73 37.30
C GLU A 347 -40.06 -38.86 36.36
N VAL A 348 -39.29 -39.17 35.31
CA VAL A 348 -39.65 -40.23 34.34
C VAL A 348 -39.84 -41.59 35.01
N ARG A 349 -38.96 -41.96 35.94
CA ARG A 349 -39.01 -43.27 36.62
C ARG A 349 -40.23 -43.42 37.52
N ALA A 350 -40.68 -42.33 38.13
CA ALA A 350 -41.88 -42.34 38.95
C ALA A 350 -43.13 -42.65 38.09
N GLU A 351 -43.23 -42.04 36.90
CA GLU A 351 -44.35 -42.28 35.98
C GLU A 351 -44.36 -43.71 35.40
N GLU A 352 -43.20 -44.31 35.11
CA GLU A 352 -43.12 -45.70 34.65
C GLU A 352 -43.68 -46.70 35.66
N ALA A 353 -43.33 -46.54 36.94
CA ALA A 353 -43.76 -47.42 38.01
C ALA A 353 -45.29 -47.39 38.19
N ASP A 354 -45.92 -46.22 37.99
CA ASP A 354 -47.36 -46.07 38.06
C ASP A 354 -48.08 -46.77 36.90
N ILE A 355 -47.54 -46.68 35.69
CA ILE A 355 -48.12 -47.38 34.52
C ILE A 355 -48.06 -48.90 34.70
N GLN A 356 -46.94 -49.44 35.19
CA GLN A 356 -46.79 -50.89 35.43
C GLN A 356 -47.74 -51.41 36.50
N ARG A 357 -47.99 -50.63 37.55
CA ARG A 357 -49.01 -50.96 38.57
C ARG A 357 -50.41 -51.04 37.96
N ARG A 358 -50.76 -50.15 37.03
CA ARG A 358 -52.07 -50.18 36.34
C ARG A 358 -52.20 -51.39 35.41
N LYS A 359 -51.14 -51.75 34.68
CA LYS A 359 -51.16 -52.93 33.77
C LYS A 359 -51.28 -54.26 34.51
N SER A 360 -50.54 -54.43 35.60
CA SER A 360 -50.60 -55.64 36.44
C SER A 360 -51.97 -55.78 37.13
N GLY A 361 -52.61 -54.66 37.49
CA GLY A 361 -54.01 -54.65 37.92
C GLY A 361 -54.97 -55.17 36.85
N LEU A 362 -54.73 -54.86 35.57
CA LEU A 362 -55.56 -55.32 34.45
C LEU A 362 -55.40 -56.83 34.15
N THR A 363 -54.18 -57.36 34.15
CA THR A 363 -53.94 -58.79 33.82
C THR A 363 -54.43 -59.73 34.93
N GLY A 364 -54.36 -59.29 36.19
CA GLY A 364 -54.92 -60.01 37.33
C GLY A 364 -56.46 -60.07 37.34
N ALA A 365 -57.14 -59.27 36.51
CA ALA A 365 -58.59 -59.18 36.46
C ALA A 365 -59.26 -60.07 35.41
N THR A 366 -58.49 -60.92 34.71
CA THR A 366 -58.97 -61.87 33.68
C THR A 366 -59.89 -62.99 34.19
N GLY A 367 -60.46 -62.86 35.39
CA GLY A 367 -61.49 -63.74 35.94
C GLY A 367 -62.91 -63.18 35.99
N GLY A 368 -63.19 -61.92 35.62
CA GLY A 368 -64.59 -61.46 35.68
C GLY A 368 -64.96 -60.02 35.29
N ILE A 369 -64.07 -59.21 34.71
CA ILE A 369 -64.44 -57.82 34.36
C ILE A 369 -65.01 -57.74 32.93
N SER A 370 -66.15 -57.05 32.81
CA SER A 370 -66.85 -56.78 31.56
C SER A 370 -65.97 -55.96 30.60
N GLY A 371 -65.82 -56.43 29.37
CA GLY A 371 -64.83 -55.95 28.38
C GLY A 371 -64.89 -54.46 28.00
N ILE A 372 -65.91 -53.72 28.44
CA ILE A 372 -65.98 -52.26 28.22
C ILE A 372 -65.10 -51.50 29.23
N MET A 373 -65.05 -51.92 30.50
CA MET A 373 -64.17 -51.26 31.49
C MET A 373 -62.70 -51.52 31.17
N GLU A 374 -62.37 -52.73 30.72
CA GLU A 374 -61.02 -53.06 30.26
C GLU A 374 -60.59 -52.21 29.05
N SER A 375 -61.52 -51.83 28.16
CA SER A 375 -61.18 -51.00 26.99
C SER A 375 -60.90 -49.54 27.35
N ALA A 376 -61.59 -48.98 28.34
CA ALA A 376 -61.37 -47.60 28.78
C ALA A 376 -60.05 -47.44 29.55
N GLU A 377 -59.74 -48.41 30.40
CA GLU A 377 -58.54 -48.39 31.23
C GLU A 377 -57.28 -48.71 30.40
N SER A 378 -57.40 -49.57 29.38
CA SER A 378 -56.33 -49.75 28.40
C SER A 378 -56.05 -48.48 27.57
N ALA A 379 -57.07 -47.72 27.18
CA ALA A 379 -56.88 -46.44 26.49
C ALA A 379 -56.20 -45.38 27.38
N SER A 380 -56.57 -45.34 28.68
CA SER A 380 -55.92 -44.46 29.66
C SER A 380 -54.44 -44.79 29.86
N ILE A 381 -54.11 -46.10 29.92
CA ILE A 381 -52.74 -46.58 29.97
C ILE A 381 -51.97 -46.15 28.70
N SER A 382 -52.57 -46.28 27.53
CA SER A 382 -51.93 -45.89 26.25
C SER A 382 -51.58 -44.40 26.17
N MET A 383 -52.46 -43.51 26.66
CA MET A 383 -52.15 -42.07 26.71
C MET A 383 -51.00 -41.76 27.68
N ALA A 384 -51.00 -42.38 28.86
CA ALA A 384 -49.93 -42.19 29.84
C ALA A 384 -48.56 -42.64 29.29
N GLU A 385 -48.53 -43.71 28.50
CA GLU A 385 -47.32 -44.16 27.82
C GLU A 385 -46.81 -43.16 26.78
N ALA A 386 -47.69 -42.46 26.05
CA ALA A 386 -47.30 -41.45 25.07
C ALA A 386 -46.68 -40.21 25.73
N THR A 387 -47.24 -39.75 26.85
CA THR A 387 -46.69 -38.62 27.61
C THR A 387 -45.31 -38.95 28.18
N LEU A 388 -45.19 -40.13 28.77
CA LEU A 388 -43.92 -40.66 29.27
C LEU A 388 -42.85 -40.71 28.15
N ALA A 389 -43.23 -41.09 26.93
CA ALA A 389 -42.31 -41.11 25.79
C ALA A 389 -41.77 -39.71 25.44
N THR A 390 -42.57 -38.66 25.62
CA THR A 390 -42.16 -37.28 25.30
C THR A 390 -41.21 -36.71 26.36
N LYS A 391 -41.47 -36.94 27.65
CA LYS A 391 -40.55 -36.52 28.73
C LYS A 391 -39.20 -37.21 28.63
N LYS A 392 -39.21 -38.51 28.30
CA LYS A 392 -37.98 -39.25 27.98
C LYS A 392 -37.21 -38.61 26.83
N PHE A 393 -37.89 -38.08 25.83
CA PHE A 393 -37.23 -37.39 24.71
C PHE A 393 -36.61 -36.04 25.12
N GLN A 394 -37.24 -35.30 26.03
CA GLN A 394 -36.69 -34.04 26.56
C GLN A 394 -35.47 -34.25 27.45
N CYS A 395 -35.51 -35.21 28.38
CA CYS A 395 -34.34 -35.54 29.20
C CYS A 395 -33.17 -35.97 28.31
N LYS A 396 -33.45 -36.76 27.27
CA LYS A 396 -32.45 -37.10 26.25
C LYS A 396 -31.88 -35.88 25.51
N THR A 397 -32.66 -34.81 25.33
CA THR A 397 -32.20 -33.59 24.65
C THR A 397 -31.29 -32.75 25.53
N LEU A 398 -31.60 -32.60 26.82
CA LEU A 398 -30.72 -31.92 27.78
C LEU A 398 -29.43 -32.71 27.98
N GLU A 399 -29.53 -34.02 28.10
CA GLU A 399 -28.36 -34.90 28.06
C GLU A 399 -27.53 -34.65 26.81
N THR A 400 -28.17 -34.44 25.66
CA THR A 400 -27.47 -34.11 24.42
C THR A 400 -26.74 -32.76 24.53
N GLN A 401 -27.28 -31.75 25.24
CA GLN A 401 -26.62 -30.45 25.42
C GLN A 401 -25.49 -30.47 26.44
N LEU A 402 -25.69 -31.12 27.59
CA LEU A 402 -24.60 -31.32 28.56
C LEU A 402 -23.44 -32.07 27.92
N ASN A 403 -23.75 -33.07 27.10
CA ASN A 403 -22.74 -33.80 26.34
C ASN A 403 -21.95 -32.88 25.38
N MET A 404 -22.50 -31.72 25.02
CA MET A 404 -21.86 -30.74 24.13
C MET A 404 -21.13 -29.61 24.90
N THR A 405 -21.40 -29.42 26.19
CA THR A 405 -20.72 -28.41 27.03
C THR A 405 -19.46 -29.03 27.65
N PRO A 406 -18.32 -28.31 27.68
CA PRO A 406 -17.10 -28.85 28.24
C PRO A 406 -16.97 -28.57 29.73
N LEU A 407 -16.41 -29.51 30.48
CA LEU A 407 -16.18 -29.39 31.93
C LEU A 407 -15.08 -28.39 32.32
N THR A 408 -14.25 -27.88 31.39
CA THR A 408 -13.09 -27.01 31.71
C THR A 408 -12.73 -25.99 30.60
N ILE A 409 -12.18 -24.82 30.96
CA ILE A 409 -11.72 -23.70 30.09
C ILE A 409 -10.22 -23.34 30.30
N LYS A 410 -9.56 -22.50 29.47
CA LYS A 410 -8.08 -22.25 29.51
C LYS A 410 -7.65 -20.75 29.63
N VAL A 411 -6.59 -20.42 30.42
CA VAL A 411 -6.08 -19.05 30.80
C VAL A 411 -4.54 -18.86 30.71
N PRO A 412 -3.93 -17.79 30.12
CA PRO A 412 -2.48 -17.73 29.78
C PRO A 412 -1.44 -17.48 30.92
N VAL A 413 -0.21 -18.00 30.76
CA VAL A 413 0.97 -17.98 31.66
C VAL A 413 2.27 -17.70 30.86
N TYR A 414 3.32 -17.03 31.38
CA TYR A 414 4.54 -16.55 30.65
C TYR A 414 5.91 -17.23 31.03
N ASP A 415 6.93 -17.23 30.13
CA ASP A 415 8.29 -17.84 30.22
C ASP A 415 9.38 -17.19 29.31
N TRP A 416 10.62 -17.71 29.24
CA TRP A 416 11.75 -17.25 28.41
C TRP A 416 12.05 -18.15 27.19
N TRP A 417 12.45 -17.55 26.07
CA TRP A 417 12.64 -18.18 24.76
C TRP A 417 14.05 -17.95 24.23
N ASN A 418 14.65 -18.98 23.62
CA ASN A 418 16.01 -18.94 23.06
C ASN A 418 15.96 -18.97 21.53
N TYR A 419 16.78 -18.16 20.87
CA TYR A 419 16.75 -17.93 19.43
C TYR A 419 18.12 -17.95 18.80
N VAL A 420 18.18 -18.22 17.50
CA VAL A 420 19.43 -18.23 16.73
C VAL A 420 19.46 -17.00 15.83
N GLU A 421 20.61 -16.50 15.45
CA GLU A 421 20.79 -15.28 14.68
C GLU A 421 21.80 -15.56 13.58
N GLU A 422 21.38 -15.46 12.32
CA GLU A 422 22.23 -15.57 11.13
C GLU A 422 22.61 -14.18 10.64
N ILE A 423 23.85 -14.02 10.19
CA ILE A 423 24.38 -12.79 9.63
C ILE A 423 24.96 -13.12 8.27
N VAL A 424 24.33 -12.58 7.22
CA VAL A 424 24.75 -12.75 5.84
C VAL A 424 25.62 -11.57 5.44
N THR A 425 26.84 -11.83 4.98
CA THR A 425 27.84 -10.83 4.62
C THR A 425 28.19 -10.91 3.14
N LYS A 426 28.10 -9.79 2.43
CA LYS A 426 28.52 -9.61 1.04
C LYS A 426 29.83 -8.84 0.99
N THR A 427 30.81 -9.39 0.27
CA THR A 427 32.19 -8.93 0.28
C THR A 427 32.65 -8.69 -1.16
N ALA A 428 33.01 -7.47 -1.49
CA ALA A 428 33.60 -7.11 -2.77
C ALA A 428 35.13 -7.08 -2.66
N LYS A 429 35.80 -7.78 -3.55
CA LYS A 429 37.26 -7.91 -3.67
C LYS A 429 37.71 -7.40 -5.03
N ILE A 430 38.51 -6.35 -5.02
CA ILE A 430 39.02 -5.69 -6.22
C ILE A 430 40.51 -6.00 -6.34
N SER A 431 40.90 -6.62 -7.44
CA SER A 431 42.30 -6.89 -7.80
C SER A 431 42.75 -5.96 -8.93
N LEU A 432 43.81 -5.22 -8.67
CA LEU A 432 44.35 -4.15 -9.53
C LEU A 432 45.81 -4.42 -9.83
N LYS A 433 46.27 -4.11 -11.05
CA LYS A 433 47.69 -4.07 -11.36
C LYS A 433 48.16 -2.65 -11.54
N LEU A 434 49.08 -2.24 -10.67
CA LEU A 434 49.68 -0.92 -10.65
C LEU A 434 51.18 -1.08 -10.81
N GLN A 435 51.75 -0.46 -11.86
CA GLN A 435 53.19 -0.53 -12.16
C GLN A 435 53.76 -1.97 -12.19
N GLY A 436 53.00 -2.91 -12.77
CA GLY A 436 53.43 -4.31 -12.89
C GLY A 436 53.22 -5.18 -11.64
N LYS A 437 52.79 -4.61 -10.50
CA LYS A 437 52.47 -5.35 -9.26
C LYS A 437 50.96 -5.46 -9.06
N SER A 438 50.48 -6.63 -8.63
CA SER A 438 49.05 -6.87 -8.37
C SER A 438 48.71 -6.60 -6.90
N TYR A 439 47.60 -5.92 -6.65
CA TYR A 439 47.10 -5.48 -5.35
C TYR A 439 45.64 -5.87 -5.20
N THR A 440 45.21 -6.20 -3.98
CA THR A 440 43.84 -6.64 -3.73
C THR A 440 43.24 -5.98 -2.51
N ILE A 441 41.99 -5.52 -2.63
CA ILE A 441 41.29 -4.71 -1.63
C ILE A 441 39.90 -5.26 -1.46
N THR A 442 39.44 -5.32 -0.22
CA THR A 442 38.23 -6.05 0.12
C THR A 442 37.35 -5.20 1.05
N GLU A 443 36.08 -5.02 0.70
CA GLU A 443 35.06 -4.42 1.57
C GLU A 443 33.86 -5.34 1.72
N SER A 444 33.16 -5.22 2.85
CA SER A 444 31.95 -6.00 3.08
C SER A 444 30.82 -5.22 3.72
N ALA A 445 29.61 -5.67 3.46
CA ALA A 445 28.38 -5.24 4.12
C ALA A 445 27.62 -6.48 4.58
N SER A 446 26.98 -6.42 5.73
CA SER A 446 26.30 -7.57 6.34
C SER A 446 24.93 -7.22 6.86
N ASP A 447 24.02 -8.17 6.78
CA ASP A 447 22.66 -8.07 7.26
C ASP A 447 22.32 -9.26 8.16
N ARG A 448 21.32 -9.11 9.02
CA ARG A 448 21.05 -10.00 10.15
C ARG A 448 19.62 -10.54 10.10
N THR A 449 19.51 -11.85 10.22
CA THR A 449 18.26 -12.61 10.31
C THR A 449 18.19 -13.32 11.66
N ILE A 450 17.01 -13.38 12.27
CA ILE A 450 16.81 -14.11 13.54
C ILE A 450 16.00 -15.38 13.27
N HIS A 451 16.61 -16.52 13.60
CA HIS A 451 16.08 -17.86 13.49
C HIS A 451 15.49 -18.34 14.81
N ASN A 452 14.52 -19.24 14.68
CA ASN A 452 13.61 -19.64 15.76
C ASN A 452 12.84 -18.47 16.40
N PRO A 453 12.47 -17.36 15.68
CA PRO A 453 11.80 -16.19 16.25
C PRO A 453 10.57 -16.62 17.07
N LYS A 454 10.28 -15.96 18.22
CA LYS A 454 9.10 -16.26 19.02
C LYS A 454 7.91 -16.16 18.07
N PRO A 455 7.02 -17.17 18.02
CA PRO A 455 5.84 -17.09 17.18
C PRO A 455 5.07 -15.80 17.50
N GLY A 456 5.08 -14.85 16.56
CA GLY A 456 4.43 -13.54 16.68
C GLY A 456 5.33 -12.30 16.78
N VAL A 457 6.65 -12.42 16.92
CA VAL A 457 7.58 -11.28 16.74
C VAL A 457 8.36 -11.53 15.46
N VAL A 458 7.81 -11.07 14.34
CA VAL A 458 8.52 -11.05 13.06
C VAL A 458 9.40 -9.80 13.11
N ASP A 459 10.71 -9.96 13.25
CA ASP A 459 11.63 -8.87 12.88
C ASP A 459 11.45 -8.61 11.37
N PRO A 460 11.47 -7.34 10.91
CA PRO A 460 11.37 -7.05 9.50
C PRO A 460 12.43 -7.86 8.76
N ASP A 461 11.97 -8.60 7.76
CA ASP A 461 12.83 -9.37 6.86
C ASP A 461 13.97 -8.45 6.39
N PRO A 462 15.26 -8.87 6.50
CA PRO A 462 16.40 -8.10 6.06
C PRO A 462 16.16 -7.40 4.71
N LEU A 463 16.06 -6.06 4.74
CA LEU A 463 16.02 -5.24 3.54
C LEU A 463 17.28 -5.54 2.72
N GLU A 464 17.10 -5.80 1.43
CA GLU A 464 18.15 -6.27 0.53
C GLU A 464 19.54 -5.67 0.80
N LEU A 465 20.54 -6.54 0.95
CA LEU A 465 21.94 -6.15 1.11
C LEU A 465 22.33 -5.03 0.12
N PRO A 466 23.18 -4.06 0.52
CA PRO A 466 23.57 -2.96 -0.34
C PRO A 466 24.01 -3.43 -1.72
N SER A 467 23.63 -2.65 -2.74
CA SER A 467 23.94 -3.00 -4.12
C SER A 467 25.44 -3.19 -4.32
N ASP A 468 25.81 -4.04 -5.30
CA ASP A 468 27.22 -4.30 -5.64
C ASP A 468 28.02 -3.01 -5.85
N SER A 469 27.39 -2.03 -6.52
CA SER A 469 27.98 -0.72 -6.81
C SER A 469 28.39 0.03 -5.54
N GLU A 470 27.57 -0.05 -4.49
CA GLU A 470 27.82 0.68 -3.25
C GLU A 470 28.98 0.06 -2.45
N VAL A 471 29.02 -1.28 -2.35
CA VAL A 471 30.09 -2.00 -1.64
C VAL A 471 31.43 -1.84 -2.37
N ILE A 472 31.42 -1.93 -3.70
CA ILE A 472 32.60 -1.67 -4.55
C ILE A 472 33.08 -0.22 -4.39
N GLY A 473 32.16 0.75 -4.39
CA GLY A 473 32.50 2.17 -4.22
C GLY A 473 33.13 2.50 -2.85
N ARG A 474 32.81 1.73 -1.81
CA ARG A 474 33.52 1.82 -0.52
C ARG A 474 34.93 1.24 -0.61
N ALA A 475 35.13 0.15 -1.35
CA ALA A 475 36.44 -0.50 -1.48
C ALA A 475 37.45 0.38 -2.21
N VAL A 476 36.99 1.06 -3.26
CA VAL A 476 37.82 2.03 -4.00
C VAL A 476 38.20 3.22 -3.11
N ARG A 477 37.35 3.65 -2.18
CA ARG A 477 37.70 4.73 -1.24
C ARG A 477 38.78 4.30 -0.24
N LYS A 478 38.65 3.11 0.36
CA LYS A 478 39.70 2.57 1.25
C LYS A 478 41.03 2.34 0.53
N PHE A 479 41.00 2.03 -0.78
CA PHE A 479 42.22 2.00 -1.59
C PHE A 479 42.94 3.34 -1.58
N ALA A 480 42.21 4.40 -1.92
CA ALA A 480 42.76 5.74 -1.97
C ALA A 480 43.37 6.09 -0.61
N GLU A 481 42.63 5.94 0.47
CA GLU A 481 43.09 6.23 1.84
C GLU A 481 44.38 5.48 2.24
N ARG A 482 44.56 4.23 1.80
CA ARG A 482 45.71 3.42 2.19
C ARG A 482 46.98 3.72 1.40
N PHE A 483 46.87 4.01 0.10
CA PHE A 483 48.04 4.07 -0.79
C PHE A 483 48.45 5.49 -1.18
N VAL A 484 47.52 6.44 -1.03
CA VAL A 484 47.79 7.86 -1.20
C VAL A 484 48.86 8.40 -0.22
N PRO A 485 48.93 7.99 1.07
CA PRO A 485 49.93 8.50 2.01
C PRO A 485 51.39 8.14 1.66
N ASP A 486 51.66 6.92 1.20
CA ASP A 486 53.01 6.51 0.76
C ASP A 486 53.48 7.29 -0.48
N TYR A 487 52.53 7.70 -1.33
CA TYR A 487 52.79 8.59 -2.45
C TYR A 487 53.09 10.02 -1.98
N LEU A 488 52.34 10.54 -1.01
CA LEU A 488 52.59 11.83 -0.37
C LEU A 488 53.98 11.89 0.29
N ARG A 489 54.43 10.81 0.94
CA ARG A 489 55.81 10.71 1.49
C ARG A 489 56.89 10.84 0.41
N LYS A 490 56.70 10.23 -0.75
CA LYS A 490 57.63 10.39 -1.89
C LYS A 490 57.62 11.80 -2.48
N LEU A 491 56.49 12.51 -2.36
CA LEU A 491 56.32 13.89 -2.81
C LEU A 491 56.99 14.87 -1.83
N ALA A 492 56.86 14.64 -0.52
CA ALA A 492 57.57 15.39 0.53
C ALA A 492 59.10 15.31 0.36
N GLY A 493 59.62 14.15 -0.04
CA GLY A 493 61.03 13.97 -0.39
C GLY A 493 61.54 14.83 -1.57
N LYS A 494 60.64 15.39 -2.39
CA LYS A 494 60.99 16.31 -3.50
C LYS A 494 60.93 17.80 -3.12
N LEU A 495 60.34 18.17 -1.98
CA LEU A 495 60.24 19.56 -1.46
C LEU A 495 61.50 19.99 -0.66
N LYS A 496 62.66 19.46 -1.05
CA LYS A 496 63.75 19.07 -0.14
C LYS A 496 64.78 20.13 0.25
N PRO A 497 64.44 21.38 0.54
CA PRO A 497 65.19 22.03 1.62
C PRO A 497 64.34 22.52 2.79
N ARG A 498 63.01 22.46 2.73
CA ARG A 498 62.17 23.14 3.75
C ARG A 498 61.30 22.25 4.63
N ALA A 499 61.26 20.94 4.37
CA ALA A 499 60.29 20.03 4.99
C ALA A 499 60.88 18.76 5.64
N SER A 500 62.21 18.61 5.71
CA SER A 500 62.81 17.43 6.35
C SER A 500 62.56 17.45 7.86
N GLY A 501 61.98 16.37 8.40
CA GLY A 501 61.66 16.23 9.83
C GLY A 501 60.22 16.63 10.21
N CYS A 502 59.39 17.04 9.25
CA CYS A 502 58.00 17.46 9.47
C CYS A 502 56.94 16.39 9.11
N GLU A 503 57.37 15.18 8.77
CA GLU A 503 56.53 14.17 8.10
C GLU A 503 55.30 13.73 8.93
N GLY A 504 55.45 13.55 10.25
CA GLY A 504 54.34 13.14 11.13
C GLY A 504 53.28 14.24 11.34
N GLU A 505 53.67 15.51 11.36
CA GLU A 505 52.73 16.64 11.44
C GLU A 505 51.99 16.85 10.11
N ILE A 506 52.68 16.65 8.98
CA ILE A 506 52.11 16.68 7.63
C ILE A 506 51.04 15.58 7.48
N GLU A 507 51.34 14.34 7.88
CA GLU A 507 50.36 13.24 7.84
C GLU A 507 49.13 13.50 8.74
N SER A 508 49.33 14.06 9.94
CA SER A 508 48.23 14.39 10.86
C SER A 508 47.34 15.52 10.31
N ALA A 509 47.95 16.51 9.67
CA ALA A 509 47.22 17.60 9.01
C ALA A 509 46.41 17.12 7.79
N PHE A 510 46.93 16.17 6.98
CA PHE A 510 46.16 15.54 5.89
C PHE A 510 44.96 14.73 6.40
N LEU A 511 44.92 14.37 7.68
CA LEU A 511 43.76 13.73 8.30
C LEU A 511 42.86 14.74 9.04
N GLY A 512 43.11 16.04 8.88
CA GLY A 512 42.31 17.13 9.43
C GLY A 512 42.61 17.45 10.89
N LYS A 513 43.72 16.92 11.44
CA LYS A 513 44.10 17.08 12.83
C LYS A 513 45.23 18.10 12.95
N GLY A 514 44.87 19.37 12.92
CA GLY A 514 45.77 20.51 13.11
C GLY A 514 46.60 20.86 11.87
N GLN A 515 47.44 21.89 11.98
CA GLN A 515 48.34 22.34 10.91
C GLN A 515 49.81 22.05 11.29
N PRO A 516 50.67 21.74 10.32
CA PRO A 516 52.07 21.42 10.59
C PRO A 516 52.83 22.70 10.92
N SER A 517 53.13 22.88 12.20
CA SER A 517 53.69 24.11 12.77
C SER A 517 55.15 24.34 12.35
N CYS A 518 55.85 23.24 12.06
CA CYS A 518 57.26 23.22 11.67
C CYS A 518 57.52 23.69 10.22
N LEU A 519 56.47 24.00 9.44
CA LEU A 519 56.60 24.54 8.08
C LEU A 519 56.36 26.07 8.03
N PRO A 520 57.12 26.82 7.23
CA PRO A 520 56.81 28.22 6.94
C PRO A 520 55.40 28.38 6.35
N GLU A 521 54.70 29.48 6.64
CA GLU A 521 53.29 29.67 6.27
C GLU A 521 53.02 29.53 4.76
N LYS A 522 53.96 30.00 3.94
CA LYS A 522 53.87 29.85 2.48
C LYS A 522 53.88 28.39 2.03
N ASP A 523 54.64 27.56 2.73
CA ASP A 523 54.78 26.13 2.41
C ASP A 523 53.63 25.33 3.05
N ARG A 524 53.08 25.76 4.20
CA ARG A 524 51.80 25.22 4.73
C ARG A 524 50.64 25.43 3.78
N LYS A 525 50.49 26.64 3.23
CA LYS A 525 49.43 26.95 2.25
C LYS A 525 49.61 26.15 0.95
N LEU A 526 50.85 25.88 0.55
CA LEU A 526 51.14 25.01 -0.58
C LEU A 526 50.79 23.55 -0.28
N LEU A 527 51.09 23.09 0.93
CA LEU A 527 50.83 21.72 1.38
C LEU A 527 49.32 21.46 1.61
N GLU A 528 48.57 22.43 2.13
CA GLU A 528 47.10 22.38 2.19
C GLU A 528 46.48 22.26 0.79
N ARG A 529 47.00 23.01 -0.20
CA ARG A 529 46.58 22.83 -1.59
C ARG A 529 46.85 21.41 -2.10
N TYR A 530 48.01 20.84 -1.80
CA TYR A 530 48.33 19.45 -2.17
C TYR A 530 47.47 18.42 -1.44
N PHE A 531 47.06 18.69 -0.20
CA PHE A 531 46.16 17.82 0.56
C PHE A 531 44.74 17.85 0.02
N ASP A 532 44.26 19.02 -0.35
CA ASP A 532 42.97 19.18 -1.01
C ASP A 532 42.98 18.50 -2.39
N GLU A 533 44.08 18.59 -3.16
CA GLU A 533 44.27 17.90 -4.45
C GLU A 533 44.29 16.37 -4.38
N VAL A 534 44.58 15.80 -3.21
CA VAL A 534 44.77 14.36 -3.01
C VAL A 534 43.58 13.71 -2.26
N ARG A 535 42.82 14.51 -1.51
CA ARG A 535 41.48 14.14 -1.02
C ARG A 535 40.41 14.27 -2.10
N PHE A 536 40.57 15.22 -3.03
CA PHE A 536 39.87 15.31 -4.31
C PHE A 536 40.18 14.10 -5.20
#